data_AF-A0A244EMW4-F1
#
_entry.id   AF-A0A244EMW4-F1
#
_cell.length_a   1.000
_cell.length_b   1.000
_cell.length_c   1.000
_cell.angle_alpha   90.00
_cell.angle_beta   90.00
_cell.angle_gamma   90.00
#
_symmetry.space_group_name_H-M   'P 1'
#
loop_
_entity.id
_entity.type
_entity.pdbx_description
1 polymer ?
#
loop_
_entity_poly.entity_id
_entity_poly.type
_entity_poly.pdbx_seq_one_letter_code
_entity_poly.pdbx_strand_id
1 'polypeptide(L)'
;MSFDIIILKPTDLSEEDLSNVEDVLDIGCPEVVITFLESVFPGSAQGAFSDGERYSLESAQNGDPVTTIHLTLRYGRAWSEATNAEFLTQLLRLCQLLQSVAYAVSDNSRLTPPC
;
A
#
# COMPACT_ATOMS: atom_id res chain seq x y z
N MET A 1 5.82 16.91 2.42
CA MET A 1 5.41 16.37 1.12
C MET A 1 4.85 14.97 1.36
N SER A 2 3.78 14.60 0.68
CA SER A 2 3.16 13.27 0.81
C SER A 2 3.06 12.59 -0.54
N PHE A 3 2.87 11.27 -0.51
CA PHE A 3 2.75 10.41 -1.66
C PHE A 3 1.63 9.40 -1.41
N ASP A 4 0.65 9.38 -2.30
CA ASP A 4 -0.54 8.54 -2.15
C ASP A 4 -0.39 7.28 -3.01
N ILE A 5 -0.69 6.17 -2.38
CA ILE A 5 -0.57 4.82 -2.93
C ILE A 5 -1.93 4.15 -2.80
N ILE A 6 -2.30 3.38 -3.81
CA ILE A 6 -3.47 2.50 -3.74
C ILE A 6 -3.02 1.05 -3.92
N ILE A 7 -3.49 0.18 -3.05
CA ILE A 7 -3.34 -1.27 -3.16
C ILE A 7 -4.66 -1.84 -3.67
N LEU A 8 -4.56 -2.60 -4.76
CA LEU A 8 -5.67 -3.27 -5.43
C LEU A 8 -5.30 -4.72 -5.69
N LYS A 9 -6.32 -5.56 -5.91
CA LYS A 9 -6.15 -6.90 -6.47
C LYS A 9 -6.78 -6.96 -7.86
N PRO A 10 -6.09 -6.48 -8.90
CA PRO A 10 -6.60 -6.57 -10.27
C PRO A 10 -6.91 -8.00 -10.67
N THR A 11 -7.89 -8.17 -11.55
CA THR A 11 -8.12 -9.45 -12.24
C THR A 11 -6.95 -9.83 -13.15
N ASP A 12 -6.29 -8.84 -13.75
CA ASP A 12 -5.02 -8.99 -14.48
C ASP A 12 -3.86 -8.36 -13.68
N LEU A 13 -3.07 -9.19 -13.01
CA LEU A 13 -1.90 -8.74 -12.24
C LEU A 13 -0.75 -8.21 -13.11
N SER A 14 -0.78 -8.43 -14.44
CA SER A 14 0.26 -7.95 -15.34
C SER A 14 0.18 -6.44 -15.58
N GLU A 15 -0.96 -5.81 -15.32
CA GLU A 15 -1.19 -4.38 -15.54
C GLU A 15 -0.19 -3.50 -14.78
N GLU A 16 0.55 -2.68 -15.53
CA GLU A 16 1.59 -1.79 -15.02
C GLU A 16 1.08 -0.38 -14.73
N ASP A 17 -0.09 -0.02 -15.28
CA ASP A 17 -0.71 1.30 -15.17
C ASP A 17 -2.10 1.16 -14.53
N LEU A 18 -2.31 1.88 -13.43
CA LEU A 18 -3.56 1.91 -12.69
C LEU A 18 -4.77 2.28 -13.56
N SER A 19 -4.58 3.14 -14.57
CA SER A 19 -5.68 3.56 -15.45
C SER A 19 -6.18 2.46 -16.39
N ASN A 20 -5.41 1.38 -16.56
CA ASN A 20 -5.81 0.20 -17.33
C ASN A 20 -6.50 -0.88 -16.47
N VAL A 21 -6.55 -0.70 -15.15
CA VAL A 21 -7.21 -1.67 -14.26
C VAL A 21 -8.73 -1.55 -14.46
N GLU A 22 -9.30 -2.50 -15.21
CA GLU A 22 -10.75 -2.54 -15.50
C GLU A 22 -11.56 -3.09 -14.33
N ASP A 23 -11.08 -4.16 -13.70
CA ASP A 23 -11.78 -4.88 -12.63
C ASP A 23 -10.84 -5.26 -11.47
N VAL A 24 -11.38 -5.27 -10.26
CA VAL A 24 -10.67 -5.66 -9.03
C VAL A 24 -11.42 -6.76 -8.29
N LEU A 25 -10.66 -7.68 -7.71
CA LEU A 25 -11.13 -8.72 -6.81
C LEU A 25 -11.12 -8.22 -5.36
N ASP A 26 -11.86 -8.91 -4.49
CA ASP A 26 -11.78 -8.69 -3.05
C ASP A 26 -10.36 -9.04 -2.54
N ILE A 27 -9.79 -8.12 -1.78
CA ILE A 27 -8.52 -8.33 -1.06
C ILE A 27 -8.76 -9.28 0.12
N GLY A 28 -9.85 -9.06 0.88
CA GLY A 28 -10.23 -9.90 2.01
C GLY A 28 -11.17 -9.21 2.97
N CYS A 29 -11.55 -9.90 4.06
CA CYS A 29 -12.34 -9.26 5.12
C CYS A 29 -11.51 -8.22 5.88
N PRO A 30 -12.14 -7.16 6.42
CA PRO A 30 -11.45 -6.08 7.11
C PRO A 30 -10.51 -6.54 8.22
N GLU A 31 -10.90 -7.55 9.01
CA GLU A 31 -10.08 -8.03 10.14
C GLU A 31 -8.75 -8.62 9.69
N VAL A 32 -8.75 -9.36 8.58
CA VAL A 32 -7.55 -9.97 8.00
C VAL A 32 -6.66 -8.88 7.39
N VAL A 33 -7.26 -7.93 6.67
CA VAL A 33 -6.52 -6.79 6.09
C VAL A 33 -5.85 -5.96 7.19
N ILE A 34 -6.57 -5.63 8.26
CA ILE A 34 -6.02 -4.94 9.44
C ILE A 34 -4.87 -5.75 10.03
N THR A 35 -5.03 -7.07 10.20
CA THR A 35 -3.98 -7.93 10.77
C THR A 35 -2.68 -7.85 9.95
N PHE A 36 -2.78 -7.89 8.62
CA PHE A 36 -1.59 -7.78 7.77
C PHE A 36 -0.99 -6.37 7.74
N LEU A 37 -1.81 -5.32 7.70
CA LEU A 37 -1.35 -3.94 7.81
C LEU A 37 -0.57 -3.72 9.11
N GLU A 38 -1.13 -4.13 10.25
CA GLU A 38 -0.50 -4.00 11.56
C GLU A 38 0.77 -4.87 11.70
N SER A 39 0.87 -5.97 10.95
CA SER A 39 2.08 -6.81 10.94
C SER A 39 3.27 -6.17 10.21
N VAL A 40 3.01 -5.30 9.23
CA VAL A 40 4.04 -4.67 8.39
C VAL A 40 4.29 -3.21 8.80
N PHE A 41 3.21 -2.46 9.04
CA PHE A 41 3.19 -1.05 9.41
C PHE A 41 2.35 -0.87 10.69
N PRO A 42 2.89 -1.18 11.88
CA PRO A 42 2.14 -1.16 13.13
C PRO A 42 1.59 0.24 13.44
N GLY A 43 0.30 0.32 13.75
CA GLY A 43 -0.45 1.55 14.01
C GLY A 43 -1.06 2.21 12.78
N SER A 44 -0.77 1.73 11.56
CA SER A 44 -1.27 2.34 10.32
C SER A 44 -2.77 2.14 10.10
N ALA A 45 -3.40 1.10 10.66
CA ALA A 45 -4.83 0.84 10.47
C ALA A 45 -5.73 1.70 11.39
N GLN A 46 -5.18 2.22 12.49
CA GLN A 46 -5.93 3.01 13.49
C GLN A 46 -5.48 4.48 13.56
N GLY A 47 -4.42 4.82 12.84
CA GLY A 47 -3.83 6.15 12.83
C GLY A 47 -2.68 6.21 11.84
N ALA A 48 -1.47 6.42 12.34
CA ALA A 48 -0.28 6.46 11.52
C ALA A 48 0.82 5.57 12.12
N PHE A 49 1.44 4.76 11.27
CA PHE A 49 2.76 4.22 11.53
C PHE A 49 3.78 5.37 11.45
N SER A 50 4.75 5.41 12.36
CA SER A 50 5.82 6.41 12.34
C SER A 50 7.18 5.73 12.47
N ASP A 51 8.05 6.04 11.53
CA ASP A 51 9.44 5.58 11.50
C ASP A 51 10.40 6.70 11.90
N GLY A 52 10.16 7.26 13.10
CA GLY A 52 10.89 8.41 13.62
C GLY A 52 10.82 9.62 12.68
N GLU A 53 11.98 10.17 12.32
CA GLU A 53 12.07 11.30 11.40
C GLU A 53 12.12 10.89 9.92
N ARG A 54 12.02 9.59 9.60
CA ARG A 54 12.16 9.07 8.22
C ARG A 54 10.88 9.25 7.42
N TYR A 55 9.76 8.72 7.92
CA TYR A 55 8.44 8.89 7.34
C TYR A 55 7.31 8.50 8.31
N SER A 56 6.07 8.81 7.93
CA SER A 56 4.87 8.22 8.54
C SER A 56 3.93 7.68 7.47
N LEU A 57 3.13 6.69 7.82
CA LEU A 57 2.21 6.02 6.90
C LEU A 57 0.82 5.89 7.55
N GLU A 58 -0.19 6.45 6.90
CA GLU A 58 -1.60 6.28 7.25
C GLU A 58 -2.24 5.30 6.27
N SER A 59 -3.19 4.48 6.73
CA SER A 59 -3.95 3.59 5.86
C SER A 59 -5.46 3.79 6.01
N ALA A 60 -6.19 3.65 4.91
CA ALA A 60 -7.64 3.63 4.87
C ALA A 60 -8.11 2.49 3.97
N GLN A 61 -9.12 1.75 4.41
CA GLN A 61 -9.69 0.62 3.68
C GLN A 61 -11.05 1.01 3.11
N ASN A 62 -11.42 0.46 1.97
CA ASN A 62 -12.73 0.64 1.37
C ASN A 62 -13.31 -0.69 0.88
N GLY A 63 -14.63 -0.82 1.01
CA GLY A 63 -15.37 -2.06 0.71
C GLY A 63 -15.62 -2.95 1.92
N ASP A 64 -16.62 -3.82 1.81
CA ASP A 64 -16.90 -4.94 2.72
C ASP A 64 -17.46 -6.13 1.90
N PRO A 65 -16.61 -7.09 1.48
CA PRO A 65 -15.17 -7.23 1.74
C PRO A 65 -14.31 -6.08 1.18
N VAL A 66 -13.10 -5.90 1.72
CA VAL A 66 -12.18 -4.83 1.30
C VAL A 66 -11.75 -5.06 -0.14
N THR A 67 -11.93 -4.05 -0.98
CA THR A 67 -11.52 -4.07 -2.40
C THR A 67 -10.34 -3.15 -2.66
N THR A 68 -10.18 -2.08 -1.87
CA THR A 68 -9.07 -1.14 -2.01
C THR A 68 -8.49 -0.75 -0.65
N ILE A 69 -7.18 -0.50 -0.64
CA ILE A 69 -6.47 0.08 0.51
C ILE A 69 -5.72 1.30 0.02
N HIS A 70 -6.03 2.46 0.59
CA HIS A 70 -5.31 3.69 0.36
C HIS A 70 -4.23 3.85 1.42
N LEU A 71 -3.01 4.14 0.99
CA LEU A 71 -1.91 4.49 1.88
C LEU A 71 -1.45 5.92 1.58
N THR A 72 -1.27 6.72 2.62
CA THR A 72 -0.69 8.05 2.51
C THR A 72 0.66 8.06 3.21
N LEU A 73 1.74 8.08 2.42
CA LEU A 73 3.11 8.18 2.88
C LEU A 73 3.48 9.65 3.05
N ARG A 74 3.85 10.07 4.26
CA ARG A 74 4.37 11.42 4.54
C ARG A 74 5.88 11.36 4.75
N TYR A 75 6.62 12.06 3.89
CA TYR A 75 8.08 12.10 4.00
C TYR A 75 8.52 12.92 5.22
N GLY A 76 9.41 12.33 6.00
CA GLY A 76 10.06 12.98 7.13
C GLY A 76 11.34 13.72 6.72
N ARG A 77 11.99 14.35 7.69
CA ARG A 77 13.22 15.14 7.47
C ARG A 77 14.43 14.28 7.12
N ALA A 78 14.43 13.03 7.56
CA ALA A 78 15.48 12.05 7.31
C ALA A 78 15.17 11.13 6.12
N TRP A 79 14.21 11.51 5.25
CA TRP A 79 13.91 10.75 4.04
C TRP A 79 15.15 10.64 3.13
N SER A 80 15.40 9.44 2.61
CA SER A 80 16.55 9.12 1.78
C SER A 80 16.21 8.00 0.80
N GLU A 81 17.06 7.79 -0.21
CA GLU A 81 16.91 6.66 -1.14
C GLU A 81 16.95 5.30 -0.42
N ALA A 82 17.79 5.16 0.61
CA ALA A 82 17.83 3.96 1.44
C ALA A 82 16.50 3.73 2.19
N THR A 83 15.94 4.79 2.76
CA THR A 83 14.62 4.74 3.41
C THR A 83 13.53 4.35 2.41
N ASN A 84 13.59 4.88 1.19
CA ASN A 84 12.65 4.53 0.13
C ASN A 84 12.74 3.04 -0.24
N ALA A 85 13.95 2.50 -0.38
CA ALA A 85 14.14 1.07 -0.69
C ALA A 85 13.63 0.15 0.43
N GLU A 86 13.83 0.53 1.70
CA GLU A 86 13.27 -0.18 2.85
C GLU A 86 11.73 -0.14 2.85
N PHE A 87 11.15 1.04 2.62
CA PHE A 87 9.71 1.22 2.51
C PHE A 87 9.11 0.36 1.38
N LEU A 88 9.71 0.38 0.18
CA LEU A 88 9.26 -0.44 -0.94
C LEU A 88 9.35 -1.94 -0.66
N THR A 89 10.36 -2.37 0.12
CA THR A 89 10.49 -3.76 0.56
C THR A 89 9.35 -4.15 1.52
N GLN A 90 8.99 -3.26 2.45
CA GLN A 90 7.84 -3.47 3.34
C GLN A 90 6.51 -3.45 2.59
N LEU A 91 6.33 -2.51 1.65
CA LEU A 91 5.16 -2.43 0.79
C LEU A 91 4.98 -3.71 -0.04
N LEU A 92 6.07 -4.22 -0.65
CA LEU A 92 6.06 -5.50 -1.36
C LEU A 92 5.64 -6.64 -0.43
N ARG A 93 6.17 -6.68 0.79
CA ARG A 93 5.80 -7.72 1.76
C ARG A 93 4.31 -7.67 2.11
N LEU A 94 3.74 -6.48 2.28
CA LEU A 94 2.30 -6.31 2.51
C LEU A 94 1.49 -6.80 1.31
N CYS A 95 1.86 -6.39 0.09
CA CYS A 95 1.23 -6.82 -1.15
C CYS A 95 1.24 -8.35 -1.32
N GLN A 96 2.34 -9.02 -0.98
CA GLN A 96 2.43 -10.48 -1.02
C GLN A 96 1.47 -11.18 -0.04
N LEU A 97 1.33 -10.64 1.19
CA LEU A 97 0.41 -11.18 2.18
C LEU A 97 -1.06 -11.03 1.74
N LEU A 98 -1.37 -9.91 1.09
CA LEU A 98 -2.69 -9.58 0.57
C LEU A 98 -2.98 -10.18 -0.81
N GLN A 99 -1.99 -10.76 -1.47
CA GLN A 99 -2.05 -11.20 -2.87
C GLN A 99 -2.54 -10.08 -3.81
N SER A 100 -1.94 -8.91 -3.67
CA SER A 100 -2.36 -7.66 -4.31
C SER A 100 -1.15 -6.91 -4.87
N VAL A 101 -1.37 -5.79 -5.57
CA VAL A 101 -0.31 -4.92 -6.08
C VAL A 101 -0.57 -3.47 -5.68
N ALA A 102 0.50 -2.68 -5.56
CA ALA A 102 0.42 -1.26 -5.22
C ALA A 102 0.71 -0.38 -6.45
N TYR A 103 -0.02 0.72 -6.57
CA TYR A 103 0.15 1.74 -7.58
C TYR A 103 0.31 3.12 -6.96
N ALA A 104 1.10 3.96 -7.59
CA ALA A 104 1.20 5.37 -7.29
C ALA A 104 -0.02 6.11 -7.86
N VAL A 105 -0.72 6.87 -7.02
CA VAL A 105 -1.91 7.62 -7.48
C VAL A 105 -1.51 8.85 -8.32
N SER A 106 -0.29 9.35 -8.15
CA SER A 106 0.19 10.55 -8.85
C SER A 106 0.44 10.34 -10.34
N ASP A 107 0.90 9.17 -10.74
CA ASP A 107 1.31 8.86 -12.11
C ASP A 107 0.84 7.49 -12.60
N ASN A 108 -0.04 6.83 -11.85
CA ASN A 108 -0.62 5.52 -12.12
C ASN A 108 0.39 4.36 -12.18
N SER A 109 1.67 4.60 -11.90
CA SER A 109 2.71 3.57 -12.07
C SER A 109 2.59 2.47 -11.01
N ARG A 110 2.81 1.22 -11.42
CA ARG A 110 2.92 0.09 -10.50
C ARG A 110 4.21 0.16 -9.69
N LEU A 111 4.07 0.11 -8.36
CA LEU A 111 5.16 0.22 -7.39
C LEU A 111 5.74 -1.13 -6.97
N THR A 112 4.95 -2.20 -7.06
CA THR A 112 5.34 -3.55 -6.64
C THR A 112 5.16 -4.55 -7.79
N PRO A 113 6.05 -5.55 -7.94
CA PRO A 113 5.81 -6.64 -8.89
C PRO A 113 4.49 -7.39 -8.61
N PRO A 114 3.95 -8.10 -9.61
CA PRO A 114 2.82 -9.01 -9.42
C PRO A 114 3.16 -10.10 -8.39
N CYS A 115 2.19 -10.44 -7.54
CA CYS A 115 2.32 -11.42 -6.45
C CYS A 115 1.92 -12.84 -6.85
#